data_AF-A0A2H6MVL1-F1
#
_entry.id   AF-A0A2H6MVL1-F1
#
_cell.length_a   1.000
_cell.length_b   1.000
_cell.length_c   1.000
_cell.angle_alpha   90.00
_cell.angle_beta   90.00
_cell.angle_gamma   90.00
#
_symmetry.space_group_name_H-M   'P 1'
#
loop_
_entity.id
_entity.type
_entity.pdbx_description
1 polymer ?
#
loop_
_entity_poly.entity_id
_entity_poly.type
_entity_poly.pdbx_seq_one_letter_code
_entity_poly.pdbx_strand_id
1 'polypeptide(L)'
;DDSIGGPFPASSYRCHHKQKHCLPISQCGTLSVSPLLFHPHTKGSQIIMDTTQKVVKRQASFCNAITFSNRPIVIYEQIRLKITKKQCCWSGALRLGFTSKDPSRINPETLPKYACPDLVSQSGFWAKALPEEFANEGNIIA
;
A
#
# COMPACT_ATOMS: atom_id res chain seq x y z
N ASP A 1 24.41 58.98 44.16
CA ASP A 1 22.96 58.93 43.96
C ASP A 1 22.64 57.56 43.41
N ASP A 2 21.94 56.82 44.25
CA ASP A 2 21.42 55.45 44.19
C ASP A 2 22.17 54.23 43.63
N SER A 3 22.27 53.27 44.55
CA SER A 3 22.60 51.85 44.44
C SER A 3 21.39 51.04 43.93
N ILE A 4 21.56 49.70 43.92
CA ILE A 4 20.56 48.61 43.77
C ILE A 4 20.49 48.07 42.33
N GLY A 5 20.91 46.85 41.98
CA GLY A 5 20.94 45.60 42.73
C GLY A 5 19.80 44.69 42.25
N GLY A 6 20.11 43.55 41.60
CA GLY A 6 19.09 42.54 41.30
C GLY A 6 19.43 41.58 40.15
N PRO A 7 19.58 40.26 40.39
CA PRO A 7 19.75 39.25 39.35
C PRO A 7 18.41 38.85 38.69
N PHE A 8 18.53 38.30 37.49
CA PHE A 8 17.45 37.81 36.62
C PHE A 8 16.41 36.94 37.33
N PRO A 9 15.09 37.14 37.08
CA PRO A 9 14.07 36.24 37.58
C PRO A 9 14.01 34.96 36.74
N ALA A 10 14.16 33.81 37.41
CA ALA A 10 13.81 32.51 36.86
C ALA A 10 12.29 32.41 36.73
N SER A 11 11.76 32.71 35.54
CA SER A 11 10.35 32.48 35.22
C SER A 11 10.10 30.98 35.08
N SER A 12 9.59 30.37 36.14
CA SER A 12 8.95 29.05 36.11
C SER A 12 7.70 29.11 35.22
N TYR A 13 7.82 28.72 33.96
CA TYR A 13 6.64 28.47 33.12
C TYR A 13 6.01 27.14 33.55
N ARG A 14 5.05 27.26 34.45
CA ARG A 14 4.12 26.18 34.83
C ARG A 14 3.25 25.87 33.60
N CYS A 15 3.64 24.87 32.82
CA CYS A 15 2.79 24.32 31.77
C CYS A 15 1.53 23.73 32.41
N HIS A 16 0.37 24.33 32.15
CA HIS A 16 -0.91 23.76 32.51
C HIS A 16 -1.15 22.48 31.71
N HIS A 17 -0.77 21.34 32.30
CA HIS A 17 -1.15 20.03 31.80
C HIS A 17 -2.65 19.84 32.09
N LYS A 18 -3.51 20.29 31.16
CA LYS A 18 -4.87 19.77 31.12
C LYS A 18 -4.78 18.33 30.64
N GLN A 19 -4.83 17.40 31.59
CA GLN A 19 -5.16 16.00 31.32
C GLN A 19 -6.49 15.95 30.56
N LYS A 20 -6.42 15.89 29.24
CA LYS A 20 -7.52 15.35 28.46
C LYS A 20 -7.35 13.86 28.58
N HIS A 21 -8.16 13.26 29.45
CA HIS A 21 -8.33 11.81 29.53
C HIS A 21 -8.47 11.27 28.11
N CYS A 22 -7.41 10.62 27.61
CA CYS A 22 -7.51 9.78 26.43
C CYS A 22 -8.45 8.66 26.83
N LEU A 23 -9.64 8.65 26.22
CA LEU A 23 -10.58 7.55 26.34
C LEU A 23 -9.82 6.26 26.02
N PRO A 24 -10.05 5.16 26.78
CA PRO A 24 -9.38 3.90 26.51
C PRO A 24 -9.63 3.54 25.06
N ILE A 25 -8.54 3.22 24.35
CA ILE A 25 -8.57 2.66 23.00
C ILE A 25 -9.58 1.52 23.05
N SER A 26 -10.75 1.76 22.45
CA SER A 26 -11.74 0.71 22.25
C SER A 26 -10.98 -0.37 21.49
N GLN A 27 -10.81 -1.52 22.14
CA GLN A 27 -10.22 -2.71 21.54
C GLN A 27 -10.89 -2.86 20.18
N CYS A 28 -10.12 -2.62 19.12
CA CYS A 28 -10.60 -2.72 17.76
C CYS A 28 -11.10 -4.13 17.61
N GLY A 29 -12.43 -4.28 17.57
CA GLY A 29 -13.06 -5.55 17.24
C GLY A 29 -12.36 -6.10 16.01
N THR A 30 -12.04 -7.38 16.04
CA THR A 30 -11.59 -8.10 14.86
C THR A 30 -12.70 -7.97 13.83
N LEU A 31 -12.65 -6.90 13.01
CA LEU A 31 -13.51 -6.77 11.86
C LEU A 31 -13.23 -8.04 11.08
N SER A 32 -14.26 -8.86 10.87
CA SER A 32 -14.17 -10.01 9.99
C SER A 32 -14.01 -9.45 8.58
N VAL A 33 -12.79 -9.05 8.25
CA VAL A 33 -12.47 -8.49 6.95
C VAL A 33 -12.50 -9.67 6.00
N SER A 34 -13.37 -9.60 4.99
CA SER A 34 -13.41 -10.62 3.95
C SER A 34 -11.99 -10.81 3.37
N PRO A 35 -11.63 -12.04 2.95
CA PRO A 35 -10.30 -12.31 2.43
C PRO A 35 -9.92 -11.32 1.33
N LEU A 36 -8.68 -10.81 1.37
CA LEU A 36 -8.15 -9.98 0.30
C LEU A 36 -7.83 -10.87 -0.91
N LEU A 37 -8.51 -10.63 -2.01
CA LEU A 37 -8.35 -11.35 -3.28
C LEU A 37 -7.93 -10.37 -4.37
N PHE A 38 -7.57 -10.89 -5.54
CA PHE A 38 -7.35 -10.07 -6.72
C PHE A 38 -8.68 -9.68 -7.38
N HIS A 39 -8.75 -8.47 -7.91
CA HIS A 39 -9.95 -7.97 -8.56
C HIS A 39 -10.24 -8.75 -9.86
N PRO A 40 -11.45 -9.32 -10.04
CA PRO A 40 -11.71 -10.26 -11.13
C PRO A 40 -11.76 -9.61 -12.52
N HIS A 41 -12.26 -8.37 -12.60
CA HIS A 41 -12.55 -7.72 -13.88
C HIS A 41 -11.41 -6.80 -14.33
N THR A 42 -11.10 -5.80 -13.50
CA THR A 42 -10.05 -4.79 -13.74
C THR A 42 -8.65 -5.38 -13.58
N LYS A 43 -8.10 -5.87 -14.69
CA LYS A 43 -6.76 -6.45 -14.78
C LYS A 43 -6.23 -6.31 -16.20
N GLY A 44 -4.91 -6.31 -16.35
CA GLY A 44 -4.26 -6.29 -17.66
C GLY A 44 -4.51 -7.57 -18.44
N SER A 45 -4.45 -7.48 -19.77
CA SER A 45 -4.75 -8.57 -20.69
C SER A 45 -3.83 -9.78 -20.59
N GLN A 46 -2.67 -9.65 -19.93
CA GLN A 46 -1.76 -10.77 -19.68
C GLN A 46 -1.96 -11.42 -18.31
N ILE A 47 -2.90 -10.95 -17.48
CA ILE A 47 -3.21 -11.57 -16.19
C ILE A 47 -4.21 -12.70 -16.37
N ILE A 48 -3.78 -13.89 -15.96
CA ILE A 48 -4.68 -15.03 -15.71
C ILE A 48 -4.75 -15.31 -14.22
N MET A 49 -5.94 -15.70 -13.78
CA MET A 49 -6.29 -15.84 -12.37
C MET A 49 -6.86 -17.24 -12.14
N ASP A 50 -6.65 -17.77 -10.94
CA ASP A 50 -7.30 -19.01 -10.52
C ASP A 50 -8.79 -18.80 -10.18
N THR A 51 -9.55 -19.89 -10.03
CA THR A 51 -10.98 -19.81 -9.71
C THR A 51 -11.26 -19.17 -8.35
N THR A 52 -10.30 -19.19 -7.43
CA THR A 52 -10.43 -18.60 -6.08
C THR A 52 -10.05 -17.13 -6.02
N GLN A 53 -9.50 -16.57 -7.10
CA GLN A 53 -8.99 -15.21 -7.19
C GLN A 53 -7.87 -14.88 -6.19
N LYS A 54 -7.23 -15.91 -5.61
CA LYS A 54 -6.10 -15.77 -4.68
C LYS A 54 -4.76 -15.77 -5.37
N VAL A 55 -4.69 -16.28 -6.61
CA VAL A 55 -3.45 -16.41 -7.36
C VAL A 55 -3.62 -15.82 -8.74
N VAL A 56 -2.68 -14.96 -9.11
CA VAL A 56 -2.55 -14.42 -10.46
C VAL A 56 -1.18 -14.75 -11.03
N LYS A 57 -1.11 -14.93 -12.35
CA LYS A 57 0.14 -15.04 -13.09
C LYS A 57 0.04 -14.27 -14.40
N ARG A 58 1.18 -13.78 -14.86
CA ARG A 58 1.31 -13.23 -16.21
C ARG A 58 1.48 -14.37 -17.22
N GLN A 59 0.58 -14.50 -18.19
CA GLN A 59 0.61 -15.61 -19.15
C GLN A 59 1.71 -15.47 -20.20
N ALA A 60 1.91 -14.26 -20.73
CA ALA A 60 2.88 -13.96 -21.78
C ALA A 60 3.28 -12.48 -21.75
N SER A 61 4.19 -12.10 -22.66
CA SER A 61 4.78 -10.76 -22.75
C SER A 61 5.52 -10.32 -21.47
N PHE A 62 5.99 -9.08 -21.46
CA PHE A 62 6.60 -8.44 -20.29
C PHE A 62 5.74 -7.34 -19.65
N CYS A 63 4.64 -6.94 -20.30
CA CYS A 63 3.77 -5.82 -19.92
C CYS A 63 2.29 -6.25 -19.85
N ASN A 64 1.37 -5.28 -19.66
CA ASN A 64 -0.08 -5.52 -19.58
C ASN A 64 -0.47 -6.49 -18.45
N ALA A 65 0.21 -6.37 -17.31
CA ALA A 65 0.09 -7.28 -16.17
C ALA A 65 -0.29 -6.54 -14.86
N ILE A 66 -1.06 -5.46 -14.98
CA ILE A 66 -1.55 -4.70 -13.81
C ILE A 66 -2.77 -5.43 -13.21
N THR A 67 -2.87 -5.48 -11.89
CA THR A 67 -4.03 -6.03 -11.18
C THR A 67 -4.25 -5.24 -9.88
N PHE A 68 -5.43 -5.36 -9.31
CA PHE A 68 -5.85 -4.63 -8.10
C PHE A 68 -6.40 -5.59 -7.05
N SER A 69 -6.63 -5.11 -5.84
CA SER A 69 -7.39 -5.85 -4.83
C SER A 69 -8.89 -5.84 -5.15
N ASN A 70 -9.59 -6.91 -4.79
CA ASN A 70 -11.04 -7.04 -4.99
C ASN A 70 -11.87 -6.11 -4.08
N ARG A 71 -11.25 -5.56 -3.03
CA ARG A 71 -11.87 -4.63 -2.08
C ARG A 71 -10.87 -3.57 -1.60
N PRO A 72 -11.35 -2.48 -1.00
CA PRO A 72 -10.50 -1.54 -0.28
C PRO A 72 -9.74 -2.22 0.87
N ILE A 73 -8.51 -1.77 1.08
CA ILE A 73 -7.66 -2.14 2.22
C ILE A 73 -7.83 -1.04 3.27
N VAL A 74 -8.10 -1.43 4.51
CA VAL A 74 -8.24 -0.47 5.62
C VAL A 74 -6.86 -0.03 6.09
N ILE A 75 -6.75 1.21 6.60
CA ILE A 75 -5.51 1.68 7.21
C ILE A 75 -5.11 0.71 8.34
N TYR A 76 -3.83 0.37 8.40
CA TYR A 76 -3.24 -0.61 9.33
C TYR A 76 -3.61 -2.08 9.08
N GLU A 77 -4.37 -2.40 8.03
CA GLU A 77 -4.54 -3.78 7.59
C GLU A 77 -3.20 -4.35 7.07
N GLN A 78 -2.75 -5.47 7.64
CA GLN A 78 -1.53 -6.14 7.18
C GLN A 78 -1.81 -6.97 5.92
N ILE A 79 -1.13 -6.64 4.83
CA ILE A 79 -1.22 -7.37 3.56
C ILE A 79 0.02 -8.22 3.38
N ARG A 80 -0.17 -9.45 2.89
CA ARG A 80 0.94 -10.35 2.54
C ARG A 80 0.77 -10.83 1.12
N LEU A 81 1.83 -10.71 0.32
CA LEU A 81 1.89 -11.23 -1.04
C LEU A 81 2.98 -12.30 -1.13
N LYS A 82 2.60 -13.52 -1.54
CA LYS A 82 3.55 -14.62 -1.74
C LYS A 82 3.95 -14.70 -3.21
N ILE A 83 5.25 -14.73 -3.49
CA ILE A 83 5.77 -15.00 -4.82
C ILE A 83 5.74 -16.52 -5.04
N THR A 84 4.80 -16.99 -5.85
CA THR A 84 4.61 -18.41 -6.12
C THR A 84 5.46 -18.94 -7.26
N LYS A 85 5.86 -18.07 -8.20
CA LYS A 85 6.73 -18.41 -9.33
C LYS A 85 7.48 -17.19 -9.82
N LYS A 86 8.74 -17.36 -10.21
CA LYS A 86 9.55 -16.36 -10.94
C LYS A 86 9.89 -16.88 -12.33
N GLN A 87 9.74 -16.05 -13.36
CA GLN A 87 10.19 -16.37 -14.72
C GLN A 87 11.58 -15.77 -14.94
N CYS A 88 12.62 -16.61 -14.99
CA CYS A 88 14.01 -16.15 -15.09
C CYS A 88 14.41 -15.59 -16.47
N CYS A 89 13.56 -15.76 -17.49
CA CYS A 89 13.83 -15.27 -18.85
C CYS A 89 13.48 -13.78 -19.05
N TRP A 90 13.01 -13.08 -18.01
CA TRP A 90 12.67 -11.67 -18.07
C TRP A 90 13.47 -10.88 -17.03
N SER A 91 13.95 -9.69 -17.41
CA SER A 91 14.56 -8.73 -16.50
C SER A 91 13.53 -7.69 -16.04
N GLY A 92 13.74 -7.14 -14.84
CA GLY A 92 12.95 -6.06 -14.28
C GLY A 92 12.18 -6.43 -13.01
N ALA A 93 11.59 -5.42 -12.38
CA ALA A 93 11.01 -5.53 -11.05
C ALA A 93 9.51 -5.85 -11.03
N LEU A 94 9.04 -6.53 -9.98
CA LEU A 94 7.62 -6.45 -9.61
C LEU A 94 7.32 -5.04 -9.10
N ARG A 95 6.13 -4.49 -9.38
CA ARG A 95 5.71 -3.18 -8.84
C ARG A 95 4.55 -3.39 -7.88
N LEU A 96 4.64 -2.76 -6.72
CA LEU A 96 3.62 -2.81 -5.66
C LEU A 96 3.22 -1.40 -5.27
N GLY A 97 1.98 -1.22 -4.85
CA GLY A 97 1.43 0.11 -4.68
C GLY A 97 0.02 0.14 -4.13
N PHE A 98 -0.52 1.35 -4.03
CA PHE A 98 -1.88 1.62 -3.60
C PHE A 98 -2.56 2.55 -4.60
N THR A 99 -3.89 2.52 -4.59
CA THR A 99 -4.70 3.48 -5.32
C THR A 99 -5.87 3.95 -4.46
N SER A 100 -6.27 5.20 -4.64
CA SER A 100 -7.50 5.75 -4.08
C SER A 100 -8.69 5.64 -5.04
N LYS A 101 -8.49 5.04 -6.22
CA LYS A 101 -9.55 4.79 -7.20
C LYS A 101 -10.16 3.42 -6.93
N ASP A 102 -11.48 3.34 -7.05
CA ASP A 102 -12.21 2.08 -6.99
C ASP A 102 -11.95 1.27 -8.28
N PRO A 103 -11.31 0.09 -8.20
CA PRO A 103 -11.01 -0.72 -9.39
C PRO A 103 -12.27 -1.13 -10.15
N SER A 104 -13.43 -1.29 -9.49
CA SER A 104 -14.69 -1.63 -10.17
C SER A 104 -15.20 -0.52 -11.11
N ARG A 105 -14.64 0.69 -11.01
CA ARG A 105 -14.97 1.85 -11.86
C ARG A 105 -13.93 2.12 -12.95
N ILE A 106 -12.84 1.37 -12.97
CA ILE A 106 -11.78 1.51 -13.97
C ILE A 106 -12.10 0.59 -15.14
N ASN A 107 -12.10 1.13 -16.37
CA ASN A 107 -12.25 0.32 -17.57
C ASN A 107 -10.96 -0.49 -17.82
N PRO A 108 -11.00 -1.84 -17.81
CA PRO A 108 -9.80 -2.67 -18.03
C PRO A 108 -9.11 -2.39 -19.38
N GLU A 109 -9.86 -2.01 -20.41
CA GLU A 109 -9.31 -1.69 -21.75
C GLU A 109 -8.50 -0.38 -21.76
N THR A 110 -8.65 0.45 -20.72
CA THR A 110 -7.90 1.71 -20.57
C THR A 110 -6.67 1.57 -19.67
N LEU A 111 -6.41 0.37 -19.12
CA LEU A 111 -5.22 0.16 -18.31
C LEU A 111 -3.96 0.33 -19.16
N PRO A 112 -2.96 1.07 -18.66
CA PRO A 112 -1.72 1.24 -19.38
C PRO A 112 -0.88 -0.04 -19.37
N LYS A 113 0.15 -0.06 -20.22
CA LYS A 113 1.08 -1.20 -20.34
C LYS A 113 1.88 -1.42 -19.06
N TYR A 114 2.25 -0.34 -18.36
CA TYR A 114 3.10 -0.39 -17.17
C TYR A 114 2.49 0.38 -15.99
N ALA A 115 2.80 -0.05 -14.77
CA ALA A 115 2.46 0.72 -13.57
C ALA A 115 3.31 2.00 -13.46
N CYS A 116 4.61 1.90 -13.76
CA CYS A 116 5.53 3.02 -13.76
C CYS A 116 6.11 3.20 -15.18
N PRO A 117 6.11 4.43 -15.74
CA PRO A 117 5.52 5.65 -15.17
C PRO A 117 4.01 5.79 -15.40
N ASP A 118 3.41 5.00 -16.31
CA ASP A 118 2.11 5.31 -16.92
C ASP A 118 0.92 5.34 -15.97
N LEU A 119 0.82 4.40 -15.03
CA LEU A 119 -0.29 4.39 -14.07
C LEU A 119 -0.05 5.41 -12.96
N VAL A 120 1.19 5.50 -12.45
CA VAL A 120 1.57 6.41 -11.36
C VAL A 120 1.52 7.89 -11.77
N SER A 121 1.64 8.20 -13.06
CA SER A 121 1.44 9.58 -13.54
C SER A 121 -0.02 10.05 -13.44
N GLN A 122 -0.97 9.13 -13.26
CA GLN A 122 -2.38 9.44 -13.07
C GLN A 122 -2.69 9.74 -11.61
N SER A 123 -3.61 10.68 -11.37
CA SER A 123 -4.03 11.04 -10.00
C SER A 123 -4.59 9.83 -9.24
N GLY A 124 -4.16 9.65 -7.99
CA GLY A 124 -4.67 8.60 -7.11
C GLY A 124 -4.03 7.22 -7.29
N PHE A 125 -2.86 7.13 -7.92
CA PHE A 125 -2.07 5.90 -8.02
C PHE A 125 -0.65 6.12 -7.50
N TRP A 126 -0.14 5.17 -6.72
CA TRP A 126 1.22 5.17 -6.20
C TRP A 126 1.78 3.76 -6.29
N ALA A 127 2.95 3.58 -6.90
CA ALA A 127 3.61 2.29 -6.97
C ALA A 127 5.13 2.46 -6.93
N LYS A 128 5.81 1.44 -6.40
CA LYS A 128 7.27 1.34 -6.36
C LYS A 128 7.73 -0.03 -6.86
N ALA A 129 8.91 -0.06 -7.45
CA ALA A 129 9.58 -1.30 -7.78
C ALA A 129 9.99 -2.03 -6.50
N LEU A 130 9.65 -3.31 -6.42
CA LEU A 130 10.18 -4.24 -5.44
C LEU A 130 11.58 -4.66 -5.89
N PRO A 131 12.62 -4.51 -5.05
CA PRO A 131 13.95 -5.01 -5.37
C PRO A 131 13.93 -6.50 -5.73
N GLU A 132 14.72 -6.91 -6.73
CA GLU A 132 14.63 -8.25 -7.33
C GLU A 132 14.98 -9.37 -6.35
N GLU A 133 15.78 -9.08 -5.32
CA GLU A 133 16.13 -9.96 -4.21
C GLU A 133 14.93 -10.37 -3.36
N PHE A 134 13.89 -9.52 -3.28
CA PHE A 134 12.64 -9.84 -2.58
C PHE A 134 11.63 -10.55 -3.48
N ALA A 135 11.83 -10.52 -4.80
CA ALA A 135 10.94 -11.10 -5.81
C ALA A 135 11.30 -12.56 -6.16
N ASN A 136 11.81 -13.34 -5.21
CA ASN A 136 12.20 -14.74 -5.41
C ASN A 136 11.06 -15.70 -5.05
N GLU A 137 10.99 -16.85 -5.74
CA GLU A 137 9.99 -17.88 -5.49
C GLU A 137 10.06 -18.36 -4.04
N GLY A 138 8.90 -18.40 -3.37
CA GLY A 138 8.78 -18.75 -1.95
C GLY A 138 8.72 -17.54 -1.01
N ASN A 139 9.21 -16.36 -1.43
CA ASN A 139 9.21 -15.17 -0.58
C ASN A 139 7.80 -14.68 -0.27
N ILE A 140 7.64 -14.09 0.92
CA ILE A 140 6.44 -13.37 1.35
C ILE A 140 6.83 -11.91 1.55
N ILE A 141 6.17 -11.02 0.82
CA ILE A 141 6.25 -9.57 0.99
C ILE A 141 5.18 -9.16 1.99
N ALA A 142 5.55 -8.45 3.05
CA ALA A 142 4.69 -8.03 4.14
C ALA A 142 5.07 -6.64 4.65
#